data_AF-A0A8C2MZG4-F1
#
_entry.id   AF-A0A8C2MZG4-F1
#
_cell.length_a   1.000
_cell.length_b   1.000
_cell.length_c   1.000
_cell.angle_alpha   90.00
_cell.angle_beta   90.00
_cell.angle_gamma   90.00
#
_symmetry.space_group_name_H-M   'P 1'
#
loop_
_entity.id
_entity.type
_entity.pdbx_description
1 polymer ?
#
loop_
_entity_poly.entity_id
_entity_poly.type
_entity_poly.pdbx_seq_one_letter_code
_entity_poly.pdbx_strand_id
1 'polypeptide(L)'
;MTTLTRQDLNFGQVVADVLSEFLEVAVHLILYVREVYPVGIFQKRKKYNVPVQMSCHPELNQYIQDTLHCVKPLLEKNDVEKVMVVILDKEHRPVEKFVFEITQPPLLSIR
;
A
#
# COMPACT_ATOMS: atom_id res chain seq x y z
N MET A 1 -4.28 10.67 32.96
CA MET A 1 -4.43 9.79 31.78
C MET A 1 -4.82 10.68 30.63
N THR A 2 -3.92 10.93 29.70
CA THR A 2 -4.12 11.90 28.61
C THR A 2 -4.61 11.14 27.39
N THR A 3 -5.88 11.30 27.05
CA THR A 3 -6.49 10.68 25.87
C THR A 3 -6.07 11.52 24.65
N LEU A 4 -5.12 11.04 23.86
CA LEU A 4 -4.77 11.69 22.59
C LEU A 4 -5.85 11.36 21.56
N THR A 5 -6.53 12.38 21.05
CA THR A 5 -7.53 12.21 20.00
C THR A 5 -6.87 12.34 18.63
N ARG A 6 -7.45 11.69 17.61
CA ARG A 6 -6.98 11.76 16.21
C ARG A 6 -6.86 13.21 15.67
N GLN A 7 -7.53 14.18 16.31
CA GLN A 7 -7.56 15.57 15.88
C GLN A 7 -6.37 16.41 16.38
N ASP A 8 -5.61 15.93 17.36
CA ASP A 8 -4.57 16.74 18.04
C ASP A 8 -3.23 16.77 17.30
N LEU A 9 -3.08 15.92 16.28
CA LEU A 9 -1.95 15.86 15.36
C LEU A 9 -2.54 15.61 13.97
N ASN A 10 -1.79 15.90 12.92
CA ASN A 10 -2.12 15.63 11.53
C ASN A 10 -2.16 14.11 11.21
N PHE A 11 -2.73 13.31 12.11
CA PHE A 11 -2.59 11.87 12.26
C PHE A 11 -3.15 11.10 11.07
N GLY A 12 -4.28 11.57 10.52
CA GLY A 12 -4.82 11.02 9.28
C GLY A 12 -3.84 11.13 8.11
N GLN A 13 -3.16 12.27 7.96
CA GLN A 13 -2.16 12.48 6.91
C GLN A 13 -0.92 11.62 7.14
N VAL A 14 -0.38 11.60 8.37
CA VAL A 14 0.79 10.78 8.70
C VAL A 14 0.52 9.30 8.46
N VAL A 15 -0.65 8.79 8.90
CA VAL A 15 -1.02 7.39 8.67
C VAL A 15 -1.20 7.12 7.17
N ALA A 16 -1.86 8.01 6.44
CA ALA A 16 -2.04 7.86 5.00
C ALA A 16 -0.71 7.86 4.24
N ASP A 17 0.25 8.72 4.62
CA ASP A 17 1.60 8.76 4.06
C ASP A 17 2.33 7.42 4.27
N VAL A 18 2.36 6.95 5.52
CA VAL A 18 3.04 5.70 5.89
C VAL A 18 2.40 4.50 5.20
N LEU A 19 1.06 4.42 5.19
CA LEU A 19 0.34 3.33 4.53
C LEU A 19 0.51 3.37 3.02
N SER A 20 0.50 4.55 2.39
CA SER A 20 0.71 4.68 0.94
C SER A 20 2.11 4.22 0.56
N GLU A 21 3.13 4.62 1.32
CA GLU A 21 4.51 4.17 1.12
C GLU A 21 4.64 2.64 1.27
N PHE A 22 4.00 2.08 2.31
CA PHE A 22 4.00 0.64 2.52
C PHE A 22 3.31 -0.11 1.38
N LEU A 23 2.13 0.35 0.95
CA LEU A 23 1.37 -0.26 -0.13
C LEU A 23 2.14 -0.21 -1.45
N GLU A 24 2.85 0.88 -1.76
CA GLU A 24 3.72 0.96 -2.94
C GLU A 24 4.75 -0.17 -2.94
N VAL A 25 5.47 -0.33 -1.84
CA VAL A 25 6.51 -1.35 -1.70
C VAL A 25 5.91 -2.76 -1.75
N ALA A 26 4.77 -2.96 -1.09
CA ALA A 26 4.08 -4.25 -1.05
C ALA A 26 3.57 -4.66 -2.43
N VAL A 27 2.97 -3.74 -3.19
CA VAL A 27 2.49 -4.00 -4.56
C VAL A 27 3.64 -4.41 -5.46
N HIS A 28 4.75 -3.66 -5.46
CA HIS A 28 5.93 -4.02 -6.24
C HIS A 28 6.47 -5.40 -5.89
N LEU A 29 6.53 -5.72 -4.60
CA LEU A 29 7.02 -7.02 -4.14
C LEU A 29 6.08 -8.17 -4.53
N ILE A 30 4.76 -7.97 -4.44
CA ILE A 30 3.76 -8.96 -4.90
C ILE A 30 3.93 -9.23 -6.40
N LEU A 31 4.03 -8.17 -7.21
CA LEU A 31 4.21 -8.30 -8.66
C LEU A 31 5.49 -9.08 -9.01
N TYR A 32 6.57 -8.89 -8.25
CA TYR A 32 7.81 -9.64 -8.41
C TYR A 32 7.68 -11.11 -7.99
N VAL A 33 7.20 -11.38 -6.76
CA VAL A 33 7.16 -12.74 -6.19
C VAL A 33 6.16 -13.64 -6.94
N ARG A 34 5.10 -13.04 -7.49
CA ARG A 34 4.10 -13.75 -8.30
C ARG A 34 4.45 -13.79 -9.79
N GLU A 35 5.62 -13.25 -10.16
CA GLU A 35 6.12 -13.23 -11.54
C GLU A 35 5.11 -12.64 -12.56
N VAL A 36 4.31 -11.67 -12.12
CA VAL A 36 3.30 -10.99 -12.96
C VAL A 36 3.99 -10.19 -14.06
N TYR A 37 5.17 -9.66 -13.75
CA TYR A 37 6.05 -8.98 -14.69
C TYR A 37 7.42 -9.66 -14.75
N PRO A 38 8.16 -9.54 -15.87
CA PRO A 38 9.48 -10.13 -16.00
C PRO A 38 10.45 -9.66 -14.92
N VAL A 39 11.18 -10.58 -14.29
CA VAL A 39 12.13 -10.25 -13.20
C VAL A 39 13.18 -9.20 -13.59
N GLY A 40 13.50 -9.07 -14.88
CA GLY A 40 14.46 -8.09 -15.39
C GLY A 40 14.06 -6.62 -15.21
N ILE A 41 12.78 -6.33 -14.97
CA ILE A 41 12.34 -4.95 -14.69
C ILE A 41 12.47 -4.58 -13.20
N PHE A 42 12.80 -5.53 -12.32
CA PHE A 42 12.88 -5.28 -10.89
C PHE A 42 14.33 -5.13 -10.44
N GLN A 43 14.57 -4.14 -9.58
CA GLN A 43 15.85 -3.92 -8.91
C GLN A 43 15.73 -4.09 -7.41
N LYS A 44 16.75 -4.73 -6.83
CA LYS A 44 16.85 -4.91 -5.40
C LYS A 44 17.12 -3.57 -4.72
N ARG A 45 16.24 -3.20 -3.80
CA ARG A 45 16.36 -2.02 -2.94
C ARG A 45 16.22 -2.44 -1.48
N LYS A 46 16.37 -1.49 -0.56
CA LYS A 46 16.20 -1.71 0.88
C LYS A 46 15.16 -0.74 1.43
N LYS A 47 14.09 -1.26 2.03
CA LYS A 47 13.05 -0.48 2.69
C LYS A 47 12.68 -1.15 4.00
N TYR A 48 12.39 -0.37 5.05
CA TYR A 48 12.10 -0.89 6.39
C TYR A 48 13.20 -1.84 6.92
N ASN A 49 14.45 -1.57 6.54
CA ASN A 49 15.63 -2.40 6.82
C ASN A 49 15.61 -3.82 6.20
N VAL A 50 14.67 -4.12 5.29
CA VAL A 50 14.53 -5.41 4.60
C VAL A 50 14.83 -5.25 3.10
N PRO A 51 15.46 -6.23 2.44
CA PRO A 51 15.61 -6.22 0.98
C PRO A 51 14.23 -6.36 0.30
N VAL A 52 13.93 -5.46 -0.63
CA VAL A 52 12.71 -5.44 -1.42
C VAL A 52 13.03 -5.37 -2.91
N GLN A 53 12.08 -5.73 -3.75
CA GLN A 53 12.21 -5.67 -5.21
C GLN A 53 11.29 -4.58 -5.73
N MET A 54 11.85 -3.58 -6.41
CA MET A 54 11.12 -2.42 -6.92
C MET A 54 11.22 -2.38 -8.45
N SER A 55 10.11 -2.13 -9.13
CA SER A 55 10.11 -1.98 -10.59
C SER A 55 10.89 -0.73 -11.02
N CYS A 56 11.53 -0.82 -12.17
CA CYS A 56 12.17 0.31 -12.86
C CYS A 56 11.45 0.67 -14.16
N HIS A 57 10.31 0.01 -14.46
CA HIS A 57 9.49 0.34 -15.62
C HIS A 57 8.68 1.62 -15.35
N PRO A 58 8.91 2.73 -16.08
CA PRO A 58 8.31 4.02 -15.76
C PRO A 58 6.78 3.99 -15.75
N GLU A 59 6.14 3.36 -16.73
CA GLU A 59 4.67 3.34 -16.82
C GLU A 59 4.02 2.50 -15.72
N LEU A 60 4.69 1.42 -15.28
CA LEU A 60 4.18 0.58 -14.19
C LEU A 60 4.26 1.33 -12.87
N ASN A 61 5.39 1.99 -12.64
CA ASN A 61 5.62 2.79 -11.45
C ASN A 61 4.63 3.95 -11.39
N GLN A 62 4.41 4.64 -12.52
CA GLN A 62 3.43 5.71 -12.62
C GLN A 62 2.01 5.21 -12.32
N TYR A 63 1.61 4.08 -12.91
CA TYR A 63 0.29 3.50 -12.65
C TYR A 63 0.05 3.18 -11.16
N ILE A 64 1.04 2.58 -10.50
CA ILE A 64 0.97 2.27 -9.06
C ILE A 64 0.90 3.57 -8.25
N GLN A 65 1.73 4.56 -8.58
CA GLN A 65 1.74 5.85 -7.90
C GLN A 65 0.43 6.62 -8.06
N ASP A 66 -0.14 6.67 -9.26
CA ASP A 66 -1.42 7.32 -9.55
C ASP A 66 -2.56 6.64 -8.77
N THR A 67 -2.56 5.31 -8.74
CA THR A 67 -3.54 4.53 -7.97
C THR A 67 -3.45 4.86 -6.48
N LEU A 68 -2.25 4.88 -5.92
CA LEU A 68 -2.03 5.20 -4.51
C LEU A 68 -2.32 6.68 -4.19
N HIS A 69 -2.07 7.57 -5.14
CA HIS A 69 -2.43 8.99 -5.02
C HIS A 69 -3.94 9.17 -4.88
N CYS A 70 -4.75 8.37 -5.57
CA CYS A 70 -6.20 8.34 -5.39
C CYS A 70 -6.63 7.72 -4.05
N VAL A 71 -5.90 6.70 -3.56
CA VAL A 71 -6.22 6.01 -2.30
C VAL A 71 -5.87 6.85 -1.07
N LYS A 72 -4.78 7.62 -1.13
CA LYS A 72 -4.28 8.46 -0.03
C LYS A 72 -5.34 9.38 0.60
N PRO A 73 -6.10 10.22 -0.13
CA PRO A 73 -7.12 11.09 0.48
C PRO A 73 -8.27 10.30 1.10
N LEU A 74 -8.54 9.07 0.65
CA LEU A 74 -9.52 8.19 1.27
C LEU A 74 -8.99 7.63 2.60
N LEU A 75 -7.71 7.28 2.65
CA LEU A 75 -7.04 6.86 3.90
C LEU A 75 -7.02 7.98 4.95
N GLU A 76 -6.77 9.23 4.52
CA GLU A 76 -6.77 10.40 5.40
C GLU A 76 -8.12 10.58 6.11
N LYS A 77 -9.21 10.38 5.36
CA LYS A 77 -10.59 10.47 5.83
C LYS A 77 -11.08 9.24 6.60
N ASN A 78 -10.29 8.16 6.62
CA ASN A 78 -10.68 6.86 7.17
C ASN A 78 -11.81 6.16 6.40
N ASP A 79 -11.95 6.43 5.10
CA ASP A 79 -13.00 5.87 4.24
C ASP A 79 -12.56 4.58 3.52
N VAL A 80 -11.45 3.97 3.96
CA VAL A 80 -10.87 2.76 3.35
C VAL A 80 -10.86 1.63 4.36
N GLU A 81 -11.68 0.61 4.10
CA GLU A 81 -11.67 -0.63 4.87
C GLU A 81 -10.65 -1.63 4.34
N LYS A 82 -10.55 -1.75 3.00
CA LYS A 82 -9.74 -2.77 2.33
C LYS A 82 -9.08 -2.24 1.07
N VAL A 83 -7.80 -2.53 0.91
CA VAL A 83 -7.06 -2.38 -0.36
C VAL A 83 -6.71 -3.77 -0.85
N MET A 84 -6.97 -4.07 -2.12
CA MET A 84 -6.82 -5.41 -2.66
C MET A 84 -5.99 -5.40 -3.93
N VAL A 85 -4.94 -6.23 -3.98
CA VAL A 85 -4.22 -6.55 -5.21
C VAL A 85 -4.77 -7.86 -5.74
N VAL A 86 -5.44 -7.82 -6.89
CA VAL A 86 -6.09 -8.97 -7.50
C VAL A 86 -5.27 -9.41 -8.70
N ILE A 87 -4.86 -10.68 -8.71
CA ILE A 87 -4.20 -11.30 -9.86
C ILE A 87 -5.28 -11.97 -10.71
N LEU A 88 -5.28 -11.65 -12.00
CA LEU A 88 -6.21 -12.20 -12.98
C LEU A 88 -5.49 -13.20 -13.90
N ASP A 89 -6.21 -14.22 -14.35
CA ASP A 89 -5.75 -15.08 -15.44
C ASP A 89 -5.95 -14.42 -16.82
N LYS A 90 -5.60 -15.15 -17.87
CA LYS A 90 -5.71 -14.72 -19.27
C LYS A 90 -7.16 -14.51 -19.71
N GLU A 91 -8.10 -15.15 -19.02
CA GLU A 91 -9.54 -15.03 -19.22
C GLU A 91 -10.16 -13.97 -18.30
N HIS A 92 -9.33 -13.12 -17.65
CA HIS A 92 -9.73 -12.08 -16.71
C HIS A 92 -10.46 -12.58 -15.45
N ARG A 93 -10.26 -13.84 -15.06
CA ARG A 93 -10.82 -14.40 -13.84
C ARG A 93 -9.87 -14.20 -12.67
N PRO A 94 -10.37 -13.82 -11.48
CA PRO A 94 -9.52 -13.64 -10.31
C PRO A 94 -8.99 -14.98 -9.81
N VAL A 95 -7.67 -15.14 -9.85
CA VAL A 95 -6.97 -16.34 -9.36
C VAL A 95 -6.44 -16.15 -7.95
N GLU A 96 -5.97 -14.95 -7.62
CA GLU A 96 -5.41 -14.64 -6.29
C GLU A 96 -5.78 -13.23 -5.85
N LYS A 97 -5.89 -13.04 -4.52
CA LYS A 97 -6.25 -11.76 -3.91
C LYS A 97 -5.39 -11.52 -2.68
N PHE A 98 -4.58 -10.47 -2.71
CA PHE A 98 -3.86 -9.97 -1.53
C PHE A 98 -4.68 -8.86 -0.90
N VAL A 99 -5.24 -9.14 0.27
CA VAL A 99 -6.17 -8.23 0.97
C VAL A 99 -5.44 -7.54 2.11
N PHE A 100 -5.37 -6.22 2.05
CA PHE A 100 -4.92 -5.35 3.13
C PHE A 100 -6.14 -4.77 3.83
N GLU A 101 -6.51 -5.34 4.96
CA GLU A 101 -7.58 -4.82 5.81
C GLU A 101 -7.00 -3.73 6.73
N ILE A 102 -7.59 -2.54 6.65
CA ILE A 102 -7.12 -1.32 7.30
C ILE A 102 -8.18 -0.87 8.28
N THR A 103 -7.79 -0.65 9.54
CA THR A 103 -8.66 -0.11 10.57
C THR A 103 -7.91 0.97 11.32
N GLN A 104 -8.40 2.21 11.24
CA GLN A 104 -7.83 3.33 12.00
C GLN A 104 -8.83 3.71 13.11
N PRO A 105 -8.64 3.23 14.35
CA PRO A 105 -9.55 3.56 15.45
C PRO A 105 -9.50 5.08 15.75
N PRO A 106 -10.65 5.71 16.04
CA PRO A 106 -10.72 7.15 16.32
C PRO A 106 -10.07 7.54 17.66
N LEU A 107 -9.92 6.59 18.57
CA LEU A 107 -9.28 6.78 19.88
C LEU A 107 -8.14 5.78 20.02
N LEU A 108 -6.92 6.28 20.17
CA LEU A 108 -5.78 5.47 20.58
C LEU A 108 -5.86 5.32 22.10
N SER A 109 -6.37 4.19 22.59
CA SER A 109 -6.17 3.81 23.99
C SER A 109 -4.71 3.41 24.18
N ILE A 110 -3.88 4.37 24.59
CA ILE A 110 -2.54 4.09 25.09
C ILE A 110 -2.73 3.57 26.52
N ARG A 111 -2.47 2.27 26.74
CA ARG A 111 -2.35 1.69 28.08
C ARG A 111 -0.95 1.93 28.63
#